data_AF-A0A970Q9J0-F1
#
_entry.id   AF-A0A970Q9J0-F1
#
_cell.length_a   1.000
_cell.length_b   1.000
_cell.length_c   1.000
_cell.angle_alpha   90.00
_cell.angle_beta   90.00
_cell.angle_gamma   90.00
#
_symmetry.space_group_name_H-M   'P 1'
#
loop_
_entity.id
_entity.type
_entity.pdbx_description
1 polymer ?
#
loop_
_entity_poly.entity_id
_entity_poly.type
_entity_poly.pdbx_seq_one_letter_code
_entity_poly.pdbx_strand_id
1 'polypeptide(L)'
;MEDSSDENRSGPLLKNRYQLGRVLGRGGMCIVYQAWDTRLQRNVAVKRLEPPLSEDPRTRARFDREGRALAQLSHPNLVTLIDRGSSDNEDYLVFEYVEGRSLKEVIREGLLGVGDFGRITGQVAEGLAAAHAAGIIHRDVKPQNILIDRDGHAKVTDFGIATGPDWTRVTRAGSVIGSARYMSPEQIRSKPVDARSDIYSLGVVMYEMLTGSPPFDGTNMPEIARMHLSATPAPISDVRTSLPEGLERVVMRCLEKSPEDRFFSMDELLGALVGLGLYAPQRVTEVSPAPRRASRRGGAQQRAARSYPAGTAGGTGISRDDDTGESDWVRERAREMARKRRTVRRWKWIGALTAVAAVAVALALVFTLTGGGAPHVLGLTVDQARVLADETGMTVEVTDEILSLDREAGVVLEQSPEAEMKGRDDVLRLTVTREAIPVKVESLDDVDFEGDNVENPEKLPNLIDGKESTVWTTELYRSAAFGDLKTGVGIDFLLEEEATVVEIRSSVEGWRGQLLRFTSSGGMAQVERLNGESTQIITLQSGITKGRIWFTELAKLTENRWGVELSEILFYR
;
A
#
# COMPACT_ATOMS: atom_id res chain seq x y z
N MET A 1 50.41 33.13 -16.46
CA MET A 1 49.10 32.43 -16.36
C MET A 1 49.38 31.03 -16.86
N GLU A 2 50.00 30.22 -15.99
CA GLU A 2 50.33 28.83 -16.30
C GLU A 2 49.04 28.00 -16.23
N ASP A 3 48.88 27.14 -17.21
CA ASP A 3 47.69 26.35 -17.47
C ASP A 3 47.39 25.39 -16.31
N SER A 4 46.26 25.58 -15.63
CA SER A 4 45.81 24.72 -14.51
C SER A 4 45.46 23.28 -14.93
N SER A 5 45.67 22.92 -16.20
CA SER A 5 45.44 21.58 -16.73
C SER A 5 46.56 20.58 -16.38
N ASP A 6 47.77 21.03 -16.06
CA ASP A 6 48.94 20.16 -15.83
C ASP A 6 49.05 19.60 -14.40
N GLU A 7 48.51 20.27 -13.38
CA GLU A 7 48.47 19.71 -12.00
C GLU A 7 47.62 18.43 -11.90
N ASN A 8 46.66 18.25 -12.81
CA ASN A 8 45.75 17.09 -12.79
C ASN A 8 46.34 15.84 -13.46
N ARG A 9 47.55 15.92 -14.02
CA ARG A 9 48.20 14.83 -14.80
C ARG A 9 49.33 14.12 -14.06
N SER A 10 49.62 14.47 -12.81
CA SER A 10 50.79 13.97 -12.05
C SER A 10 50.48 12.87 -11.01
N GLY A 11 49.22 12.48 -10.81
CA GLY A 11 48.87 11.48 -9.79
C GLY A 11 49.05 10.02 -10.21
N PRO A 12 48.62 9.05 -9.39
CA PRO A 12 48.79 7.63 -9.69
C PRO A 12 47.90 7.19 -10.86
N LEU A 13 48.43 6.30 -11.71
CA LEU A 13 47.73 5.75 -12.86
C LEU A 13 46.97 4.48 -12.47
N LEU A 14 45.64 4.53 -12.47
CA LEU A 14 44.78 3.38 -12.15
C LEU A 14 44.56 2.50 -13.39
N LYS A 15 44.89 1.21 -13.28
CA LYS A 15 44.79 0.17 -14.33
C LYS A 15 45.40 0.61 -15.68
N ASN A 16 46.52 1.33 -15.65
CA ASN A 16 47.20 1.85 -16.84
C ASN A 16 46.31 2.70 -17.77
N ARG A 17 45.25 3.34 -17.24
CA ARG A 17 44.29 4.11 -18.06
C ARG A 17 43.83 5.40 -17.40
N TYR A 18 43.44 5.36 -16.12
CA TYR A 18 42.83 6.51 -15.46
C TYR A 18 43.86 7.20 -14.58
N GLN A 19 44.35 8.34 -15.05
CA GLN A 19 45.33 9.14 -14.32
C GLN A 19 44.58 9.91 -13.22
N LEU A 20 44.70 9.49 -11.96
CA LEU A 20 43.98 10.10 -10.85
C LEU A 20 44.56 11.48 -10.57
N GLY A 21 43.70 12.49 -10.47
CA GLY A 21 44.05 13.86 -10.14
C GLY A 21 43.53 14.25 -8.75
N ARG A 22 42.92 15.43 -8.65
CA ARG A 22 42.38 15.93 -7.38
C ARG A 22 41.20 15.10 -6.86
N VAL A 23 41.02 15.09 -5.54
CA VAL A 23 39.84 14.52 -4.88
C VAL A 23 38.65 15.47 -5.04
N LEU A 24 37.55 14.95 -5.58
CA LEU A 24 36.27 15.66 -5.70
C LEU A 24 35.41 15.51 -4.45
N GLY A 25 35.51 14.37 -3.77
CA GLY A 25 34.76 14.11 -2.55
C GLY A 25 35.28 12.90 -1.78
N ARG A 26 35.06 12.90 -0.46
CA ARG A 26 35.33 11.77 0.43
C ARG A 26 34.04 11.38 1.12
N GLY A 27 33.52 10.18 0.81
CA GLY A 27 32.42 9.55 1.54
C GLY A 27 32.94 8.67 2.66
N GLY A 28 32.02 8.05 3.43
CA GLY A 28 32.40 7.16 4.53
C GLY A 28 33.17 5.89 4.11
N MET A 29 33.05 5.48 2.84
CA MET A 29 33.62 4.23 2.33
C MET A 29 34.37 4.38 0.99
N CYS A 30 34.25 5.54 0.34
CA CYS A 30 34.82 5.76 -1.00
C CYS A 30 35.43 7.16 -1.11
N ILE A 31 36.46 7.27 -1.93
CA ILE A 31 36.96 8.55 -2.43
C ILE A 31 36.56 8.69 -3.90
N VAL A 32 36.08 9.87 -4.27
CA VAL A 32 35.83 10.24 -5.66
C VAL A 32 36.96 11.16 -6.13
N TYR A 33 37.64 10.77 -7.20
CA TYR A 33 38.70 11.53 -7.85
C TYR A 33 38.21 12.09 -9.18
N GLN A 34 38.67 13.29 -9.53
CA GLN A 34 38.73 13.66 -10.93
C GLN A 34 39.91 12.91 -11.54
N ALA A 35 39.73 12.30 -12.70
CA ALA A 35 40.79 11.59 -13.38
C ALA A 35 40.78 11.89 -14.88
N TRP A 36 41.92 11.72 -15.52
CA TRP A 36 42.06 11.79 -16.97
C TRP A 36 42.08 10.38 -17.56
N ASP A 37 41.11 10.07 -18.43
CA ASP A 37 41.15 8.84 -19.22
C ASP A 37 42.17 9.01 -20.35
N THR A 38 43.33 8.36 -20.22
CA THR A 38 44.44 8.50 -21.18
C THR A 38 44.13 7.89 -22.55
N ARG A 39 43.11 7.02 -22.66
CA ARG A 39 42.72 6.41 -23.95
C ARG A 39 41.72 7.27 -24.69
N LEU A 40 40.70 7.78 -23.98
CA LEU A 40 39.66 8.61 -24.59
C LEU A 40 39.97 10.11 -24.54
N GLN A 41 41.06 10.50 -23.87
CA GLN A 41 41.53 11.87 -23.74
C GLN A 41 40.43 12.81 -23.22
N ARG A 42 39.81 12.42 -22.09
CA ARG A 42 38.75 13.19 -21.43
C ARG A 42 38.79 13.06 -19.92
N ASN A 43 38.22 14.05 -19.23
CA ASN A 43 37.99 13.97 -17.79
C ASN A 43 36.88 12.94 -17.47
N VAL A 44 37.08 12.21 -16.38
CA VAL A 44 36.12 11.26 -15.80
C VAL A 44 36.14 11.39 -14.27
N ALA A 45 35.09 10.93 -13.60
CA ALA A 45 35.04 10.82 -12.15
C ALA A 45 35.27 9.37 -11.74
N VAL A 46 36.29 9.09 -10.92
CA VAL A 46 36.62 7.74 -10.45
C VAL A 46 36.25 7.61 -8.98
N LYS A 47 35.23 6.81 -8.68
CA LYS A 47 34.83 6.44 -7.32
C LYS A 47 35.54 5.14 -6.93
N ARG A 48 36.46 5.23 -5.97
CA ARG A 48 37.26 4.10 -5.48
C ARG A 48 36.90 3.78 -4.04
N LEU A 49 36.78 2.49 -3.72
CA LEU A 49 36.54 1.98 -2.36
C LEU A 49 37.82 2.14 -1.51
N GLU A 50 37.70 2.64 -0.26
CA GLU A 50 38.86 2.78 0.64
C GLU A 50 39.15 1.47 1.41
N PRO A 51 40.43 1.08 1.59
CA PRO A 51 40.81 0.05 2.57
C PRO A 51 40.46 0.48 4.01
N PRO A 52 40.05 -0.43 4.91
CA PRO A 52 40.00 -1.90 4.77
C PRO A 52 38.71 -2.43 4.15
N LEU A 53 37.75 -1.57 3.76
CA LEU A 53 36.46 -2.02 3.21
C LEU A 53 36.61 -2.71 1.84
N SER A 54 37.64 -2.35 1.08
CA SER A 54 38.02 -3.08 -0.14
C SER A 54 38.59 -4.47 0.11
N GLU A 55 38.82 -4.86 1.37
CA GLU A 55 39.27 -6.20 1.74
C GLU A 55 38.11 -7.10 2.18
N ASP A 56 36.93 -6.54 2.47
CA ASP A 56 35.73 -7.31 2.82
C ASP A 56 35.01 -7.84 1.54
N PRO A 57 34.98 -9.16 1.31
CA PRO A 57 34.34 -9.74 0.13
C PRO A 57 32.84 -9.40 0.01
N ARG A 58 32.14 -9.19 1.14
CA ARG A 58 30.71 -8.85 1.14
C ARG A 58 30.49 -7.43 0.61
N THR A 59 31.33 -6.50 1.06
CA THR A 59 31.36 -5.11 0.60
C THR A 59 31.66 -5.02 -0.90
N ARG A 60 32.69 -5.74 -1.36
CA ARG A 60 33.05 -5.78 -2.79
C ARG A 60 31.94 -6.35 -3.68
N ALA A 61 31.34 -7.48 -3.28
CA ALA A 61 30.25 -8.11 -4.03
C ALA A 61 29.02 -7.19 -4.15
N ARG A 62 28.72 -6.41 -3.11
CA ARG A 62 27.65 -5.41 -3.11
C ARG A 62 27.98 -4.23 -4.04
N PHE A 63 29.18 -3.67 -3.92
CA PHE A 63 29.67 -2.59 -4.80
C PHE A 63 29.62 -2.98 -6.28
N ASP A 64 30.02 -4.21 -6.60
CA ASP A 64 29.96 -4.77 -7.96
C ASP A 64 28.51 -4.99 -8.45
N ARG A 65 27.61 -5.46 -7.59
CA ARG A 65 26.17 -5.59 -7.92
C ARG A 65 25.52 -4.25 -8.21
N GLU A 66 25.85 -3.22 -7.44
CA GLU A 66 25.32 -1.87 -7.62
C GLU A 66 25.88 -1.20 -8.86
N GLY A 67 27.18 -1.34 -9.13
CA GLY A 67 27.78 -0.90 -10.39
C GLY A 67 27.09 -1.52 -11.60
N ARG A 68 26.72 -2.81 -11.54
CA ARG A 68 25.94 -3.46 -12.60
C ARG A 68 24.54 -2.89 -12.78
N ALA A 69 23.85 -2.55 -11.70
CA ALA A 69 22.52 -1.94 -11.78
C ALA A 69 22.60 -0.56 -12.43
N LEU A 70 23.58 0.26 -12.03
CA LEU A 70 23.80 1.60 -12.59
C LEU A 70 24.25 1.58 -14.06
N ALA A 71 24.98 0.55 -14.48
CA ALA A 71 25.40 0.39 -15.88
C ALA A 71 24.22 0.26 -16.87
N GLN A 72 23.02 -0.09 -16.36
CA GLN A 72 21.82 -0.21 -17.18
C GLN A 72 21.06 1.12 -17.30
N LEU A 73 21.43 2.13 -16.50
CA LEU A 73 20.81 3.45 -16.52
C LEU A 73 21.54 4.37 -17.49
N SER A 74 20.81 4.87 -18.49
CA SER A 74 21.26 5.94 -19.36
C SER A 74 20.15 6.97 -19.51
N HIS A 75 20.36 8.16 -18.94
CA HIS A 75 19.39 9.24 -18.96
C HIS A 75 20.13 10.59 -18.88
N PRO A 76 19.70 11.64 -19.61
CA PRO A 76 20.38 12.94 -19.60
C PRO A 76 20.54 13.55 -18.20
N ASN A 77 19.57 13.30 -17.31
CA ASN A 77 19.56 13.82 -15.93
C ASN A 77 20.12 12.84 -14.89
N LEU A 78 20.79 11.77 -15.31
CA LEU A 78 21.55 10.89 -14.43
C LEU A 78 23.03 10.93 -14.82
N VAL A 79 23.92 10.83 -13.83
CA VAL A 79 25.35 10.66 -14.09
C VAL A 79 25.60 9.24 -14.58
N THR A 80 26.14 9.15 -15.79
CA THR A 80 26.36 7.89 -16.52
C THR A 80 27.59 7.16 -16.01
N LEU A 81 27.44 5.86 -15.72
CA LEU A 81 28.56 4.96 -15.48
C LEU A 81 29.21 4.57 -16.83
N ILE A 82 30.50 4.86 -16.99
CA ILE A 82 31.28 4.62 -18.20
C ILE A 82 31.99 3.26 -18.16
N ASP A 83 32.64 2.96 -17.05
CA ASP A 83 33.49 1.77 -16.90
C ASP A 83 33.53 1.31 -15.44
N ARG A 84 33.97 0.08 -15.23
CA ARG A 84 34.18 -0.50 -13.90
C ARG A 84 35.44 -1.36 -13.88
N GLY A 85 36.10 -1.44 -12.73
CA GLY A 85 37.27 -2.30 -12.58
C GLY A 85 37.40 -2.88 -11.17
N SER A 86 38.06 -4.02 -11.12
CA SER A 86 38.46 -4.72 -9.90
C SER A 86 39.85 -5.31 -10.14
N SER A 87 40.84 -4.98 -9.30
CA SER A 87 42.19 -5.57 -9.33
C SER A 87 42.84 -5.45 -7.95
N ASP A 88 43.44 -6.52 -7.42
CA ASP A 88 44.31 -6.52 -6.23
C ASP A 88 43.90 -5.55 -5.09
N ASN A 89 42.64 -5.64 -4.63
CA ASN A 89 42.02 -4.81 -3.58
C ASN A 89 41.70 -3.34 -3.96
N GLU A 90 41.67 -3.01 -5.25
CA GLU A 90 41.18 -1.75 -5.79
C GLU A 90 39.93 -1.96 -6.66
N ASP A 91 38.76 -1.84 -6.02
CA ASP A 91 37.46 -1.76 -6.71
C ASP A 91 37.10 -0.30 -7.01
N TYR A 92 36.71 -0.04 -8.25
CA TYR A 92 36.36 1.30 -8.68
C TYR A 92 35.27 1.33 -9.77
N LEU A 93 34.57 2.45 -9.80
CA LEU A 93 33.58 2.82 -10.80
C LEU A 93 34.01 4.12 -11.47
N VAL A 94 33.86 4.20 -12.78
CA VAL A 94 34.23 5.37 -13.59
C VAL A 94 32.96 5.98 -14.16
N PHE A 95 32.67 7.20 -13.77
CA PHE A 95 31.51 7.97 -14.20
C PHE A 95 31.92 9.09 -15.15
N GLU A 96 30.95 9.62 -15.90
CA GLU A 96 31.15 10.89 -16.60
C GLU A 96 31.55 11.99 -15.60
N TYR A 97 32.43 12.88 -16.02
CA TYR A 97 32.76 14.06 -15.24
C TYR A 97 31.79 15.19 -15.60
N VAL A 98 30.91 15.54 -14.67
CA VAL A 98 30.03 16.70 -14.83
C VAL A 98 30.80 17.94 -14.41
N GLU A 99 31.13 18.78 -15.40
CA GLU A 99 31.82 20.04 -15.15
C GLU A 99 30.81 21.11 -14.72
N GLY A 100 30.86 21.47 -13.44
CA GLY A 100 29.83 22.30 -12.82
C GLY A 100 29.95 22.32 -11.31
N ARG A 101 28.82 22.50 -10.63
CA ARG A 101 28.74 22.65 -9.17
C ARG A 101 27.59 21.83 -8.60
N SER A 102 27.65 21.50 -7.32
CA SER A 102 26.52 20.85 -6.65
C SER A 102 25.38 21.86 -6.43
N LEU A 103 24.13 21.38 -6.41
CA LEU A 103 22.97 22.19 -6.05
C LEU A 103 23.13 22.80 -4.64
N LYS A 104 23.84 22.11 -3.73
CA LYS A 104 24.16 22.67 -2.41
C LYS A 104 24.98 23.96 -2.50
N GLU A 105 25.94 24.03 -3.43
CA GLU A 105 26.74 25.23 -3.64
C GLU A 105 25.91 26.34 -4.27
N VAL A 106 25.01 26.00 -5.20
CA VAL A 106 24.06 26.96 -5.82
C VAL A 106 23.16 27.59 -4.75
N ILE A 107 22.56 26.78 -3.87
CA ILE A 107 21.67 27.26 -2.80
C ILE A 107 22.41 28.20 -1.82
N ARG A 108 23.70 27.97 -1.56
CA ARG A 108 24.49 28.82 -0.65
C ARG A 108 24.72 30.23 -1.19
N GLU A 109 24.66 30.43 -2.51
CA GLU A 109 24.87 31.74 -3.13
C GLU A 109 23.63 32.62 -3.11
N GLY A 110 22.46 32.01 -2.93
CA GLY A 110 21.19 32.71 -2.80
C GLY A 110 20.00 31.82 -3.14
N LEU A 111 18.80 32.37 -2.92
CA LEU A 111 17.56 31.71 -3.30
C LEU A 111 17.46 31.62 -4.82
N LEU A 112 17.02 30.46 -5.32
CA LEU A 112 16.83 30.27 -6.74
C LEU A 112 15.59 31.05 -7.24
N GLY A 113 15.67 31.56 -8.47
CA GLY A 113 14.50 32.04 -9.20
C GLY A 113 13.52 30.89 -9.44
N VAL A 114 12.22 31.19 -9.54
CA VAL A 114 11.16 30.19 -9.74
C VAL A 114 11.39 29.38 -11.02
N GLY A 115 11.91 30.00 -12.08
CA GLY A 115 12.24 29.31 -13.34
C GLY A 115 13.37 28.28 -13.18
N ASP A 116 14.47 28.65 -12.51
CA ASP A 116 15.57 27.71 -12.23
C ASP A 116 15.14 26.61 -11.27
N PHE A 117 14.32 26.94 -10.27
CA PHE A 117 13.72 25.97 -9.37
C PHE A 117 12.92 24.91 -10.14
N GLY A 118 11.99 25.34 -11.00
CA GLY A 118 11.12 24.45 -11.77
C GLY A 118 11.93 23.57 -12.74
N ARG A 119 12.89 24.18 -13.44
CA ARG A 119 13.80 23.49 -14.37
C ARG A 119 14.65 22.42 -13.69
N ILE A 120 15.32 22.76 -12.58
CA ILE A 120 16.17 21.81 -11.84
C ILE A 120 15.33 20.69 -11.25
N THR A 121 14.20 21.03 -10.62
CA THR A 121 13.32 20.03 -9.98
C THR A 121 12.75 19.07 -11.02
N GLY A 122 12.26 19.58 -12.16
CA GLY A 122 11.75 18.76 -13.24
C GLY A 122 12.79 17.81 -13.79
N GLN A 123 14.01 18.30 -14.05
CA GLN A 123 15.13 17.47 -14.51
C GLN A 123 15.52 16.37 -13.52
N VAL A 124 15.57 16.69 -12.22
CA VAL A 124 15.84 15.71 -11.16
C VAL A 124 14.72 14.66 -11.09
N ALA A 125 13.46 15.09 -11.18
CA ALA A 125 12.32 14.18 -11.17
C ALA A 125 12.30 13.26 -12.41
N GLU A 126 12.64 13.76 -13.62
CA GLU A 126 12.78 12.91 -14.83
C GLU A 126 13.89 11.87 -14.65
N GLY A 127 15.05 12.27 -14.10
CA GLY A 127 16.14 11.33 -13.80
C GLY A 127 15.73 10.25 -12.80
N LEU A 128 15.06 10.63 -11.71
CA LEU A 128 14.59 9.69 -10.69
C LEU A 128 13.47 8.78 -11.21
N ALA A 129 12.55 9.29 -12.03
CA ALA A 129 11.53 8.49 -12.69
C ALA A 129 12.15 7.39 -13.56
N ALA A 130 13.17 7.73 -14.36
CA ALA A 130 13.88 6.76 -15.18
C ALA A 130 14.58 5.67 -14.36
N ALA A 131 15.15 6.03 -13.20
CA ALA A 131 15.75 5.06 -12.29
C ALA A 131 14.69 4.16 -11.61
N HIS A 132 13.57 4.73 -11.19
CA HIS A 132 12.46 4.00 -10.57
C HIS A 132 11.83 3.00 -11.55
N ALA A 133 11.68 3.37 -12.82
CA ALA A 133 11.21 2.47 -13.88
C ALA A 133 12.14 1.27 -14.12
N ALA A 134 13.43 1.41 -13.81
CA ALA A 134 14.42 0.33 -13.84
C ALA A 134 14.51 -0.44 -12.49
N GLY A 135 13.63 -0.14 -11.53
CA GLY A 135 13.59 -0.78 -10.20
C GLY A 135 14.69 -0.31 -9.24
N ILE A 136 15.31 0.85 -9.50
CA ILE A 136 16.41 1.39 -8.70
C ILE A 136 15.92 2.61 -7.91
N ILE A 137 15.92 2.50 -6.59
CA ILE A 137 15.61 3.59 -5.67
C ILE A 137 16.90 4.27 -5.22
N HIS A 138 16.95 5.59 -5.23
CA HIS A 138 18.17 6.35 -4.93
C HIS A 138 18.53 6.35 -3.44
N ARG A 139 17.57 6.54 -2.55
CA ARG A 139 17.72 6.49 -1.07
C ARG A 139 18.62 7.54 -0.42
N ASP A 140 19.17 8.49 -1.17
CA ASP A 140 20.09 9.53 -0.65
C ASP A 140 19.99 10.80 -1.51
N VAL A 141 18.76 11.18 -1.88
CA VAL A 141 18.52 12.40 -2.64
C VAL A 141 18.79 13.60 -1.73
N LYS A 142 19.76 14.43 -2.10
CA LYS A 142 20.16 15.64 -1.38
C LYS A 142 20.88 16.62 -2.31
N PRO A 143 21.01 17.91 -1.96
CA PRO A 143 21.58 18.91 -2.86
C PRO A 143 23.05 18.66 -3.23
N GLN A 144 23.80 17.89 -2.42
CA GLN A 144 25.17 17.49 -2.73
C GLN A 144 25.24 16.43 -3.85
N ASN A 145 24.18 15.63 -4.00
CA ASN A 145 24.07 14.55 -4.99
C ASN A 145 23.34 14.99 -6.27
N ILE A 146 23.05 16.28 -6.41
CA ILE A 146 22.48 16.89 -7.62
C ILE A 146 23.55 17.85 -8.16
N LEU A 147 24.09 17.54 -9.34
CA LEU A 147 25.10 18.35 -10.02
C LEU A 147 24.44 19.22 -11.07
N ILE A 148 24.82 20.49 -11.12
CA ILE A 148 24.40 21.47 -12.11
C ILE A 148 25.59 21.72 -13.04
N ASP A 149 25.46 21.34 -14.32
CA ASP A 149 26.51 21.58 -15.31
C ASP A 149 26.62 23.06 -15.70
N ARG A 150 27.60 23.40 -16.55
CA ARG A 150 27.82 24.77 -17.04
C ARG A 150 26.66 25.37 -17.82
N ASP A 151 25.85 24.52 -18.46
CA ASP A 151 24.66 24.92 -19.22
C ASP A 151 23.43 25.02 -18.30
N GLY A 152 23.60 24.72 -17.02
CA GLY A 152 22.59 24.77 -15.98
C GLY A 152 21.81 23.48 -15.80
N HIS A 153 22.06 22.43 -16.59
CA HIS A 153 21.28 21.19 -16.49
C HIS A 153 21.60 20.40 -15.23
N ALA A 154 20.55 19.85 -14.60
CA ALA A 154 20.67 19.02 -13.41
C ALA A 154 20.91 17.55 -13.77
N LYS A 155 21.88 16.94 -13.09
CA LYS A 155 22.20 15.51 -13.12
C LYS A 155 22.26 14.93 -11.71
N VAL A 156 21.55 13.84 -11.48
CA VAL A 156 21.58 13.11 -10.20
C VAL A 156 22.76 12.13 -10.21
N THR A 157 23.53 12.15 -9.13
CA THR A 157 24.71 11.29 -8.92
C THR A 157 24.59 10.55 -7.59
N ASP A 158 25.48 9.60 -7.34
CA ASP A 158 25.62 8.96 -6.03
C ASP A 158 24.29 8.38 -5.51
N PHE A 159 23.59 7.64 -6.37
CA PHE A 159 22.61 6.62 -5.94
C PHE A 159 23.20 5.91 -4.73
N GLY A 160 22.41 5.67 -3.68
CA GLY A 160 22.85 5.23 -2.35
C GLY A 160 23.56 3.87 -2.35
N ILE A 161 24.74 3.81 -2.97
CA ILE A 161 25.68 2.71 -3.22
C ILE A 161 26.26 2.16 -1.88
N ALA A 162 25.63 2.54 -0.77
CA ALA A 162 26.15 2.51 0.58
C ALA A 162 25.05 2.54 1.65
N THR A 163 23.76 2.45 1.29
CA THR A 163 22.63 2.63 2.24
C THR A 163 21.56 1.53 2.08
N GLY A 164 21.98 0.29 1.88
CA GLY A 164 21.14 -0.86 2.25
C GLY A 164 20.91 -0.92 3.77
N PRO A 165 19.90 -1.66 4.26
CA PRO A 165 19.53 -1.73 5.68
C PRO A 165 20.69 -2.11 6.63
N ASP A 166 21.72 -2.79 6.12
CA ASP A 166 22.92 -3.15 6.89
C ASP A 166 24.00 -2.06 6.97
N TRP A 167 23.92 -1.03 6.11
CA TRP A 167 25.03 -0.09 5.87
C TRP A 167 24.93 1.24 6.63
N THR A 168 23.83 1.46 7.35
CA THR A 168 23.61 2.64 8.20
C THR A 168 24.60 2.76 9.38
N ARG A 169 25.47 1.76 9.61
CA ARG A 169 26.36 1.68 10.77
C ARG A 169 27.73 2.35 10.65
N VAL A 170 28.17 2.83 9.48
CA VAL A 170 29.55 3.37 9.32
C VAL A 170 29.58 4.72 8.62
N THR A 171 29.41 5.81 9.37
CA THR A 171 29.69 7.18 8.88
C THR A 171 30.28 8.06 10.00
N ARG A 172 31.28 8.90 9.68
CA ARG A 172 31.94 9.82 10.63
C ARG A 172 30.95 10.84 11.20
N ALA A 173 31.10 11.16 12.48
CA ALA A 173 30.20 11.95 13.35
C ALA A 173 29.79 13.39 12.89
N GLY A 174 30.22 13.88 11.72
CA GLY A 174 29.76 15.15 11.13
C GLY A 174 28.99 15.01 9.81
N SER A 175 29.26 13.96 9.01
CA SER A 175 28.54 13.72 7.74
C SER A 175 27.15 13.09 7.93
N VAL A 176 26.97 12.42 9.08
CA VAL A 176 25.75 11.76 9.52
C VAL A 176 24.61 12.78 9.66
N ILE A 177 24.88 13.88 10.37
CA ILE A 177 23.90 14.95 10.63
C ILE A 177 23.48 15.63 9.31
N GLY A 178 24.42 15.81 8.37
CA GLY A 178 24.12 16.45 7.09
C GLY A 178 23.17 15.65 6.21
N SER A 179 23.33 14.32 6.14
CA SER A 179 22.45 13.46 5.34
C SER A 179 21.11 13.20 6.04
N ALA A 180 21.08 13.25 7.38
CA ALA A 180 19.87 13.14 8.20
C ALA A 180 18.73 14.04 7.77
N ARG A 181 19.09 15.29 7.40
CA ARG A 181 18.16 16.36 7.06
C ARG A 181 17.30 16.05 5.85
N TYR A 182 17.67 15.05 5.06
CA TYR A 182 16.98 14.65 3.83
C TYR A 182 16.40 13.24 3.91
N MET A 183 16.56 12.52 5.03
CA MET A 183 16.02 11.16 5.17
C MET A 183 14.50 11.17 5.27
N SER A 184 13.87 10.20 4.62
CA SER A 184 12.43 9.97 4.78
C SER A 184 12.09 9.35 6.15
N PRO A 185 10.86 9.55 6.66
CA PRO A 185 10.39 8.95 7.91
C PRO A 185 10.55 7.42 7.96
N GLU A 186 10.28 6.73 6.84
CA GLU A 186 10.44 5.29 6.70
C GLU A 186 11.90 4.85 6.75
N GLN A 187 12.83 5.62 6.18
CA GLN A 187 14.28 5.36 6.32
C GLN A 187 14.74 5.49 7.77
N ILE A 188 14.26 6.52 8.49
CA ILE A 188 14.59 6.72 9.90
C ILE A 188 14.04 5.56 10.76
N ARG A 189 12.84 5.06 10.43
CA ARG A 189 12.24 3.88 11.09
C ARG A 189 12.82 2.55 10.62
N SER A 190 13.76 2.55 9.67
CA SER A 190 14.29 1.34 9.03
C SER A 190 13.19 0.44 8.45
N LYS A 191 12.10 1.04 7.96
CA LYS A 191 11.03 0.36 7.23
C LYS A 191 11.43 0.14 5.76
N PRO A 192 10.75 -0.74 5.02
CA PRO A 192 10.93 -0.86 3.57
C PRO A 192 10.81 0.51 2.89
N VAL A 193 11.70 0.75 1.92
CA VAL A 193 11.79 2.01 1.16
C VAL A 193 11.45 1.76 -0.29
N ASP A 194 10.71 2.68 -0.89
CA ASP A 194 10.32 2.66 -2.31
C ASP A 194 10.57 4.03 -2.95
N ALA A 195 10.02 4.24 -4.16
CA ALA A 195 10.14 5.50 -4.90
C ALA A 195 9.66 6.73 -4.11
N ARG A 196 8.69 6.55 -3.20
CA ARG A 196 8.10 7.63 -2.41
C ARG A 196 9.05 8.15 -1.34
N SER A 197 10.07 7.36 -0.96
CA SER A 197 11.17 7.85 -0.12
C SER A 197 12.01 8.90 -0.86
N ASP A 198 12.31 8.69 -2.14
CA ASP A 198 13.03 9.67 -2.95
C ASP A 198 12.17 10.93 -3.21
N ILE A 199 10.85 10.77 -3.34
CA ILE A 199 9.90 11.90 -3.45
C ILE A 199 9.97 12.78 -2.19
N TYR A 200 9.99 12.17 -1.00
CA TYR A 200 10.12 12.93 0.24
C TYR A 200 11.45 13.68 0.31
N SER A 201 12.55 13.00 0.01
CA SER A 201 13.88 13.61 0.01
C SER A 201 13.99 14.75 -1.02
N LEU A 202 13.40 14.60 -2.21
CA LEU A 202 13.27 15.67 -3.18
C LEU A 202 12.38 16.81 -2.65
N GLY A 203 11.32 16.50 -1.91
CA GLY A 203 10.51 17.47 -1.15
C GLY A 203 11.33 18.35 -0.24
N VAL A 204 12.25 17.75 0.52
CA VAL A 204 13.17 18.48 1.41
C VAL A 204 14.11 19.37 0.58
N VAL A 205 14.64 18.86 -0.53
CA VAL A 205 15.49 19.63 -1.45
C VAL A 205 14.73 20.82 -2.03
N MET A 206 13.50 20.63 -2.50
CA MET A 206 12.66 21.70 -3.04
C MET A 206 12.38 22.78 -1.99
N TYR A 207 12.03 22.38 -0.77
CA TYR A 207 11.83 23.31 0.34
C TYR A 207 13.10 24.15 0.57
N GLU A 208 14.27 23.52 0.60
CA GLU A 208 15.55 24.21 0.79
C GLU A 208 15.89 25.14 -0.38
N MET A 209 15.59 24.77 -1.63
CA MET A 209 15.79 25.64 -2.79
C MET A 209 14.93 26.92 -2.69
N LEU A 210 13.74 26.84 -2.11
CA LEU A 210 12.79 27.94 -2.01
C LEU A 210 13.04 28.85 -0.80
N THR A 211 13.52 28.29 0.31
CA THR A 211 13.70 29.00 1.59
C THR A 211 15.16 29.23 1.98
N GLY A 212 16.11 28.56 1.31
CA GLY A 212 17.54 28.60 1.62
C GLY A 212 17.95 27.70 2.78
N SER A 213 17.02 26.99 3.43
CA SER A 213 17.30 26.08 4.55
C SER A 213 16.35 24.88 4.54
N PRO A 214 16.78 23.68 4.98
CA PRO A 214 15.90 22.53 5.03
C PRO A 214 14.75 22.76 6.04
N PRO A 215 13.59 22.09 5.86
CA PRO A 215 12.41 22.27 6.72
C PRO A 215 12.66 21.81 8.16
N PHE A 216 13.59 20.87 8.36
CA PHE A 216 13.96 20.34 9.66
C PHE A 216 15.46 20.47 9.85
N ASP A 217 15.86 21.21 10.88
CA ASP A 217 17.24 21.37 11.29
C ASP A 217 17.37 21.25 12.81
N GLY A 218 18.46 20.68 13.28
CA GLY A 218 18.69 20.39 14.68
C GLY A 218 20.17 20.25 15.00
N THR A 219 20.49 20.24 16.30
CA THR A 219 21.87 20.19 16.80
C THR A 219 22.47 18.80 16.73
N ASN A 220 21.63 17.77 16.65
CA ASN A 220 22.03 16.36 16.64
C ASN A 220 21.08 15.48 15.81
N MET A 221 21.55 14.28 15.47
CA MET A 221 20.84 13.32 14.62
C MET A 221 19.47 12.88 15.19
N PRO A 222 19.35 12.47 16.47
CA PRO A 222 18.05 12.09 17.04
C PRO A 222 17.00 13.21 16.99
N GLU A 223 17.42 14.46 17.19
CA GLU A 223 16.54 15.62 17.12
C GLU A 223 15.97 15.80 15.71
N ILE A 224 16.84 15.78 14.69
CA ILE A 224 16.43 15.85 13.28
C ILE A 224 15.52 14.67 12.93
N ALA A 225 15.89 13.45 13.33
CA ALA A 225 15.08 12.26 13.11
C ALA A 225 13.66 12.43 13.69
N ARG A 226 13.53 12.89 14.94
CA ARG A 226 12.22 13.16 15.56
C ARG A 226 11.39 14.16 14.76
N MET A 227 12.00 15.23 14.24
CA MET A 227 11.29 16.21 13.42
C MET A 227 10.79 15.60 12.10
N HIS A 228 11.61 14.80 11.43
CA HIS A 228 11.17 14.07 10.24
C HIS A 228 10.01 13.13 10.56
N LEU A 229 9.98 12.48 11.74
CA LEU A 229 8.92 11.54 12.11
C LEU A 229 7.58 12.17 12.49
N SER A 230 7.56 13.40 13.04
CA SER A 230 6.32 13.96 13.61
C SER A 230 6.13 15.46 13.48
N ALA A 231 7.15 16.25 13.16
CA ALA A 231 7.00 17.69 13.03
C ALA A 231 6.46 18.09 11.66
N THR A 232 5.56 19.06 11.63
CA THR A 232 5.09 19.70 10.39
C THR A 232 6.10 20.75 9.94
N PRO A 233 6.50 20.81 8.65
CA PRO A 233 7.33 21.89 8.13
C PRO A 233 6.66 23.26 8.33
N ALA A 234 7.45 24.31 8.56
CA ALA A 234 6.91 25.67 8.54
C ALA A 234 6.42 26.02 7.12
N PRO A 235 5.31 26.79 6.97
CA PRO A 235 4.86 27.26 5.66
C PRO A 235 5.98 27.96 4.88
N ILE A 236 6.08 27.67 3.57
CA ILE A 236 7.12 28.31 2.73
C ILE A 236 6.80 29.80 2.57
N SER A 237 5.52 30.15 2.55
CA SER A 237 5.00 31.51 2.51
C SER A 237 5.52 32.41 3.63
N ASP A 238 5.92 31.85 4.79
CA ASP A 238 6.47 32.61 5.90
C ASP A 238 7.86 33.19 5.56
N VAL A 239 8.59 32.54 4.65
CA VAL A 239 9.91 32.96 4.19
C VAL A 239 9.84 33.66 2.84
N ARG A 240 8.97 33.19 1.94
CA ARG A 240 8.88 33.67 0.55
C ARG A 240 7.43 33.78 0.09
N THR A 241 6.93 35.01 0.03
CA THR A 241 5.53 35.32 -0.34
C THR A 241 5.26 35.34 -1.84
N SER A 242 6.30 35.47 -2.67
CA SER A 242 6.19 35.61 -4.14
C SER A 242 6.28 34.26 -4.88
N LEU A 243 5.50 33.27 -4.44
CA LEU A 243 5.45 31.95 -5.07
C LEU A 243 4.22 31.80 -5.98
N PRO A 244 4.31 31.02 -7.07
CA PRO A 244 3.16 30.62 -7.85
C PRO A 244 2.12 29.91 -6.98
N GLU A 245 0.85 30.18 -7.26
CA GLU A 245 -0.25 29.55 -6.56
C GLU A 245 -0.16 28.03 -6.66
N GLY A 246 -0.28 27.32 -5.54
CA GLY A 246 -0.22 25.86 -5.50
C GLY A 246 1.18 25.24 -5.43
N LEU A 247 2.27 25.97 -5.71
CA LEU A 247 3.63 25.42 -5.59
C LEU A 247 3.93 24.95 -4.16
N GLU A 248 3.58 25.76 -3.16
CA GLU A 248 3.77 25.36 -1.76
C GLU A 248 3.04 24.06 -1.43
N ARG A 249 1.80 23.88 -1.93
CA ARG A 249 1.04 22.64 -1.73
C ARG A 249 1.74 21.42 -2.33
N VAL A 250 2.37 21.57 -3.48
CA VAL A 250 3.16 20.49 -4.12
C VAL A 250 4.35 20.10 -3.24
N VAL A 251 5.13 21.08 -2.76
CA VAL A 251 6.29 20.81 -1.91
C VAL A 251 5.86 20.18 -0.58
N MET A 252 4.81 20.71 0.04
CA MET A 252 4.27 20.18 1.30
C MET A 252 3.71 18.76 1.15
N ARG A 253 3.05 18.44 0.03
CA ARG A 253 2.60 17.07 -0.26
C ARG A 253 3.75 16.08 -0.34
N CYS A 254 4.90 16.48 -0.89
CA CYS A 254 6.10 15.61 -0.88
C CYS A 254 6.61 15.34 0.54
N LEU A 255 6.44 16.29 1.46
CA LEU A 255 6.91 16.23 2.85
C LEU A 255 5.93 15.54 3.82
N GLU A 256 4.86 14.95 3.30
CA GLU A 256 3.93 14.16 4.10
C GLU A 256 4.62 12.98 4.77
N LYS A 257 4.22 12.69 6.02
CA LYS A 257 4.95 11.71 6.84
C LYS A 257 4.71 10.28 6.35
N SER A 258 3.49 10.01 5.92
CA SER A 258 3.12 8.75 5.31
C SER A 258 3.48 8.76 3.82
N PRO A 259 4.19 7.73 3.30
CA PRO A 259 4.48 7.63 1.87
C PRO A 259 3.24 7.71 0.98
N GLU A 260 2.14 7.08 1.38
CA GLU A 260 0.86 7.05 0.65
C GLU A 260 0.17 8.41 0.50
N ASP A 261 0.56 9.38 1.34
CA ASP A 261 0.03 10.73 1.31
C ASP A 261 0.81 11.65 0.34
N ARG A 262 1.93 11.16 -0.19
CA ARG A 262 2.80 11.89 -1.12
C ARG A 262 2.27 11.75 -2.54
N PHE A 263 3.07 12.18 -3.51
CA PHE A 263 2.89 11.74 -4.89
C PHE A 263 3.22 10.25 -4.98
N PHE A 264 2.44 9.51 -5.76
CA PHE A 264 2.60 8.08 -6.00
C PHE A 264 3.90 7.78 -6.77
N SER A 265 4.24 8.63 -7.74
CA SER A 265 5.44 8.49 -8.56
C SER A 265 6.08 9.84 -8.89
N MET A 266 7.32 9.80 -9.38
CA MET A 266 8.00 10.98 -9.90
C MET A 266 7.27 11.58 -11.13
N ASP A 267 6.60 10.75 -11.92
CA ASP A 267 5.76 11.22 -13.04
C ASP A 267 4.54 12.02 -12.57
N GLU A 268 3.90 11.63 -11.46
CA GLU A 268 2.80 12.40 -10.88
C GLU A 268 3.29 13.77 -10.37
N LEU A 269 4.46 13.80 -9.71
CA LEU A 269 5.10 15.04 -9.28
C LEU A 269 5.46 15.93 -10.49
N LEU A 270 5.99 15.35 -11.57
CA LEU A 270 6.25 16.06 -12.83
C LEU A 270 4.97 16.65 -13.40
N GLY A 271 3.87 15.88 -13.44
CA GLY A 271 2.57 16.35 -13.87
C GLY A 271 2.09 17.59 -13.10
N ALA A 272 2.32 17.61 -11.77
CA ALA A 272 2.01 18.77 -10.95
C ALA A 272 2.88 19.99 -11.29
N LEU A 273 4.19 19.81 -11.50
CA LEU A 273 5.09 20.90 -11.90
C LEU A 273 4.72 21.47 -13.29
N VAL A 274 4.32 20.61 -14.22
CA VAL A 274 3.83 21.00 -15.55
C VAL A 274 2.51 21.76 -15.44
N GLY A 275 1.58 21.28 -14.63
CA GLY A 275 0.28 21.94 -14.39
C GLY A 275 0.42 23.35 -13.80
N LEU A 276 1.50 23.60 -13.04
CA LEU A 276 1.86 24.92 -12.52
C LEU A 276 2.64 25.81 -13.53
N GLY A 277 2.92 25.31 -14.73
CA GLY A 277 3.72 26.00 -15.74
C GLY A 277 5.20 26.18 -15.34
N LEU A 278 5.68 25.39 -14.39
CA LEU A 278 7.05 25.46 -13.86
C LEU A 278 8.05 24.63 -14.65
N TYR A 279 7.55 23.66 -15.41
CA TYR A 279 8.37 22.77 -16.20
C TYR A 279 7.68 22.40 -17.51
N ALA A 280 8.48 22.21 -18.54
CA ALA A 280 8.07 21.63 -19.81
C ALA A 280 8.97 20.42 -20.05
N PRO A 281 8.43 19.18 -20.05
CA PRO A 281 9.25 17.99 -20.19
C PRO A 281 10.00 18.05 -21.51
N GLN A 282 11.29 17.75 -21.46
CA GLN A 282 12.04 17.58 -22.70
C GLN A 282 11.63 16.23 -23.27
N ARG A 283 10.65 16.24 -24.19
CA ARG A 283 10.38 15.06 -25.02
C ARG A 283 11.70 14.72 -25.71
N VAL A 284 12.35 13.65 -25.27
CA VAL A 284 13.44 13.03 -26.01
C VAL A 284 12.83 12.70 -27.36
N THR A 285 13.13 13.52 -28.36
CA THR A 285 12.78 13.22 -29.74
C THR A 285 13.51 11.92 -30.02
N GLU A 286 12.75 10.85 -30.23
CA GLU A 286 13.30 9.55 -30.63
C GLU A 286 14.38 9.82 -31.68
N VAL A 287 15.62 9.46 -31.35
CA VAL A 287 16.71 9.51 -32.31
C VAL A 287 16.26 8.67 -33.49
N SER A 288 16.05 9.36 -34.62
CA SER A 288 15.64 8.78 -35.89
C SER A 288 16.38 7.46 -36.13
N PRO A 289 15.70 6.32 -36.34
CA PRO A 289 16.41 5.09 -36.60
C PRO A 289 17.20 5.27 -37.91
N ALA A 290 18.51 5.12 -37.82
CA ALA A 290 19.41 5.10 -38.96
C ALA A 290 18.86 4.17 -40.06
N PRO A 291 19.08 4.50 -41.35
CA PRO A 291 18.40 3.84 -42.46
C PRO A 291 18.70 2.35 -42.47
N ARG A 292 17.65 1.54 -42.26
CA ARG A 292 17.70 0.09 -42.37
C ARG A 292 18.14 -0.28 -43.79
N ARG A 293 19.37 -0.75 -43.90
CA ARG A 293 19.90 -1.40 -45.10
C ARG A 293 19.09 -2.66 -45.36
N ALA A 294 18.37 -2.66 -46.48
CA ALA A 294 17.61 -3.79 -46.95
C ALA A 294 18.52 -5.02 -47.14
N SER A 295 18.20 -6.12 -46.46
CA SER A 295 18.61 -7.45 -46.91
C SER A 295 17.36 -8.33 -47.03
N ARG A 296 17.22 -8.88 -48.24
CA ARG A 296 16.12 -9.72 -48.70
C ARG A 296 16.23 -11.12 -48.11
N ARG A 297 15.04 -11.63 -47.71
CA ARG A 297 14.51 -12.99 -47.89
C ARG A 297 15.41 -14.20 -47.66
N GLY A 298 14.94 -15.08 -46.78
CA GLY A 298 15.10 -16.53 -46.96
C GLY A 298 14.55 -17.36 -45.82
N GLY A 299 13.52 -18.15 -46.09
CA GLY A 299 13.36 -19.47 -45.46
C GLY A 299 12.43 -19.56 -44.24
N ALA A 300 11.22 -20.06 -44.49
CA ALA A 300 10.31 -20.58 -43.48
C ALA A 300 10.88 -21.84 -42.78
N GLN A 301 10.57 -22.02 -41.50
CA GLN A 301 10.15 -23.32 -40.96
C GLN A 301 9.56 -23.19 -39.56
N GLN A 302 8.35 -23.75 -39.42
CA GLN A 302 7.67 -24.09 -38.17
C GLN A 302 8.56 -24.93 -37.25
N ARG A 303 8.47 -24.71 -35.93
CA ARG A 303 8.42 -25.81 -34.96
C ARG A 303 7.97 -25.36 -33.56
N ALA A 304 6.79 -25.86 -33.21
CA ALA A 304 6.31 -26.43 -31.96
C ALA A 304 6.94 -26.00 -30.62
N ALA A 305 6.03 -25.57 -29.75
CA ALA A 305 6.13 -25.55 -28.30
C ALA A 305 6.66 -26.86 -27.70
N ARG A 306 7.51 -26.74 -26.67
CA ARG A 306 7.77 -27.79 -25.68
C ARG A 306 7.88 -27.17 -24.30
N SER A 307 6.93 -27.55 -23.46
CA SER A 307 6.91 -27.41 -22.01
C SER A 307 7.84 -28.43 -21.32
N TYR A 308 7.95 -28.24 -19.99
CA TYR A 308 8.40 -29.12 -18.88
C TYR A 308 9.70 -28.66 -18.18
N PRO A 309 9.88 -28.98 -16.89
CA PRO A 309 8.90 -28.98 -15.77
C PRO A 309 9.47 -28.39 -14.46
N ALA A 310 8.58 -28.29 -13.47
CA ALA A 310 8.88 -28.07 -12.06
C ALA A 310 9.71 -29.21 -11.44
N GLY A 311 10.57 -28.85 -10.47
CA GLY A 311 11.31 -29.77 -9.61
C GLY A 311 11.29 -29.26 -8.17
N THR A 312 10.67 -30.05 -7.31
CA THR A 312 10.41 -29.81 -5.88
C THR A 312 11.55 -30.38 -5.01
N ALA A 313 11.74 -29.71 -3.86
CA ALA A 313 12.01 -30.25 -2.52
C ALA A 313 13.46 -30.46 -2.00
N GLY A 314 13.64 -29.92 -0.78
CA GLY A 314 14.54 -30.40 0.30
C GLY A 314 15.69 -29.43 0.61
N GLY A 315 15.86 -28.89 1.82
CA GLY A 315 15.20 -29.04 3.10
C GLY A 315 16.11 -28.52 4.22
N THR A 316 15.50 -27.86 5.21
CA THR A 316 15.87 -27.74 6.64
C THR A 316 17.15 -27.02 7.10
N GLY A 317 16.94 -26.04 7.98
CA GLY A 317 17.96 -25.47 8.88
C GLY A 317 17.35 -24.40 9.81
N ILE A 318 16.78 -24.86 10.92
CA ILE A 318 16.12 -24.09 11.99
C ILE A 318 17.11 -23.14 12.69
N SER A 319 16.68 -21.92 13.01
CA SER A 319 17.07 -21.20 14.24
C SER A 319 15.94 -20.23 14.64
N ARG A 320 15.29 -20.56 15.76
CA ARG A 320 14.51 -19.66 16.60
C ARG A 320 15.48 -18.72 17.33
N ASP A 321 15.14 -17.45 17.44
CA ASP A 321 14.99 -16.79 18.74
C ASP A 321 14.30 -15.42 18.57
N ASP A 322 13.62 -15.06 19.65
CA ASP A 322 12.73 -13.92 19.90
C ASP A 322 13.34 -12.55 19.57
N ASP A 323 12.51 -11.61 19.09
CA ASP A 323 12.29 -10.38 19.87
C ASP A 323 10.98 -9.68 19.48
N THR A 324 10.22 -9.36 20.52
CA THR A 324 8.89 -8.77 20.54
C THR A 324 8.97 -7.26 20.44
N GLY A 325 8.17 -6.66 19.55
CA GLY A 325 8.05 -5.20 19.45
C GLY A 325 6.75 -4.73 18.81
N GLU A 326 5.66 -5.45 19.05
CA GLU A 326 4.36 -5.21 18.43
C GLU A 326 3.39 -4.46 19.37
N SER A 327 3.13 -3.21 18.97
CA SER A 327 1.94 -2.38 19.22
C SER A 327 1.46 -2.20 20.67
N ASP A 328 1.92 -1.12 21.32
CA ASP A 328 1.34 -0.62 22.57
C ASP A 328 0.01 0.12 22.37
N TRP A 329 -0.33 0.59 21.17
CA TRP A 329 -1.62 1.27 20.92
C TRP A 329 -2.81 0.32 20.75
N VAL A 330 -2.57 -0.93 20.36
CA VAL A 330 -3.61 -1.98 20.22
C VAL A 330 -3.96 -2.59 21.58
N ARG A 331 -2.97 -2.70 22.49
CA ARG A 331 -3.19 -3.23 23.86
C ARG A 331 -3.89 -2.24 24.78
N GLU A 332 -3.74 -0.94 24.54
CA GLU A 332 -4.32 0.09 25.41
C GLU A 332 -5.82 0.28 25.11
N ARG A 333 -6.25 0.19 23.85
CA ARG A 333 -7.68 0.27 23.46
C ARG A 333 -8.47 -1.02 23.76
N ALA A 334 -7.83 -2.19 23.69
CA ALA A 334 -8.45 -3.47 24.10
C ALA A 334 -8.72 -3.55 25.62
N ARG A 335 -7.97 -2.79 26.44
CA ARG A 335 -8.13 -2.75 27.91
C ARG A 335 -9.16 -1.71 28.37
N GLU A 336 -9.51 -0.75 27.52
CA GLU A 336 -10.54 0.26 27.82
C GLU A 336 -11.97 -0.26 27.51
N MET A 337 -12.14 -1.03 26.44
CA MET A 337 -13.44 -1.63 26.07
C MET A 337 -13.85 -2.84 26.93
N ALA A 338 -12.90 -3.44 27.67
CA ALA A 338 -13.15 -4.57 28.58
C ALA A 338 -13.61 -4.17 30.00
N ARG A 339 -13.83 -2.87 30.29
CA ARG A 339 -14.32 -2.39 31.59
C ARG A 339 -15.78 -1.96 31.63
N LYS A 340 -16.57 -2.26 30.60
CA LYS A 340 -18.01 -1.96 30.61
C LYS A 340 -18.87 -3.05 29.98
N ARG A 341 -18.95 -4.22 30.65
CA ARG A 341 -20.12 -5.12 30.71
C ARG A 341 -19.77 -6.43 31.42
N ARG A 342 -19.89 -6.43 32.75
CA ARG A 342 -20.10 -7.64 33.57
C ARG A 342 -21.08 -7.28 34.67
N THR A 343 -22.37 -7.41 34.38
CA THR A 343 -23.46 -7.68 35.36
C THR A 343 -24.86 -7.69 34.71
N VAL A 344 -25.11 -8.47 33.65
CA VAL A 344 -26.48 -8.98 33.37
C VAL A 344 -26.42 -10.35 32.68
N ARG A 345 -25.98 -11.39 33.39
CA ARG A 345 -26.20 -12.78 32.98
C ARG A 345 -26.28 -13.66 34.23
N ARG A 346 -27.40 -13.56 34.96
CA ARG A 346 -27.75 -14.53 36.01
C ARG A 346 -29.24 -14.80 36.22
N TRP A 347 -30.16 -14.23 35.44
CA TRP A 347 -31.59 -14.56 35.49
C TRP A 347 -32.12 -14.91 34.09
N LYS A 348 -32.01 -16.18 33.67
CA LYS A 348 -32.81 -16.77 32.56
C LYS A 348 -32.94 -18.31 32.67
N TRP A 349 -33.03 -18.87 33.88
CA TRP A 349 -33.29 -20.32 34.05
C TRP A 349 -34.41 -20.68 35.05
N ILE A 350 -35.27 -19.73 35.46
CA ILE A 350 -36.42 -20.04 36.34
C ILE A 350 -37.78 -19.64 35.73
N GLY A 351 -37.82 -18.99 34.55
CA GLY A 351 -39.07 -18.52 33.94
C GLY A 351 -39.74 -19.47 32.93
N ALA A 352 -39.11 -20.60 32.56
CA ALA A 352 -39.54 -21.40 31.42
C ALA A 352 -40.64 -22.45 31.74
N LEU A 353 -40.89 -22.76 33.02
CA LEU A 353 -41.90 -23.78 33.39
C LEU A 353 -43.28 -23.20 33.77
N THR A 354 -43.39 -21.90 34.01
CA THR A 354 -44.66 -21.24 34.41
C THR A 354 -45.40 -20.58 33.25
N ALA A 355 -44.75 -20.32 32.11
CA ALA A 355 -45.38 -19.70 30.94
C ALA A 355 -46.18 -20.70 30.07
N VAL A 356 -45.77 -21.97 30.02
CA VAL A 356 -46.42 -22.99 29.17
C VAL A 356 -47.81 -23.37 29.69
N ALA A 357 -48.02 -23.40 31.02
CA ALA A 357 -49.31 -23.72 31.61
C ALA A 357 -50.34 -22.56 31.51
N ALA A 358 -49.88 -21.31 31.51
CA ALA A 358 -50.75 -20.14 31.42
C ALA A 358 -51.27 -19.90 29.98
N VAL A 359 -50.45 -20.22 28.97
CA VAL A 359 -50.83 -20.09 27.55
C VAL A 359 -51.79 -21.21 27.12
N ALA A 360 -51.59 -22.45 27.60
CA ALA A 360 -52.50 -23.56 27.32
C ALA A 360 -53.92 -23.35 27.91
N VAL A 361 -54.03 -22.74 29.09
CA VAL A 361 -55.34 -22.46 29.73
C VAL A 361 -56.03 -21.26 29.11
N ALA A 362 -55.29 -20.26 28.61
CA ALA A 362 -55.86 -19.12 27.90
C ALA A 362 -56.36 -19.49 26.49
N LEU A 363 -55.67 -20.38 25.78
CA LEU A 363 -56.04 -20.82 24.42
C LEU A 363 -57.26 -21.78 24.43
N ALA A 364 -57.38 -22.64 25.44
CA ALA A 364 -58.54 -23.54 25.57
C ALA A 364 -59.87 -22.80 25.83
N LEU A 365 -59.83 -21.58 26.39
CA LEU A 365 -61.04 -20.80 26.66
C LEU A 365 -61.61 -20.13 25.40
N VAL A 366 -60.77 -19.79 24.42
CA VAL A 366 -61.16 -19.09 23.18
C VAL A 366 -61.89 -20.02 22.21
N PHE A 367 -61.56 -21.32 22.19
CA PHE A 367 -62.23 -22.33 21.35
C PHE A 367 -63.74 -22.46 21.64
N THR A 368 -64.20 -22.05 22.83
CA THR A 368 -65.62 -22.14 23.18
C THR A 368 -66.48 -20.98 22.69
N LEU A 369 -65.89 -19.88 22.20
CA LEU A 369 -66.63 -18.64 21.94
C LEU A 369 -66.50 -18.06 20.52
N THR A 370 -65.53 -18.48 19.70
CA THR A 370 -65.37 -17.98 18.33
C THR A 370 -65.18 -19.13 17.34
N GLY A 371 -66.14 -19.31 16.43
CA GLY A 371 -66.15 -20.40 15.48
C GLY A 371 -65.01 -20.34 14.45
N GLY A 372 -64.22 -21.41 14.38
CA GLY A 372 -63.63 -21.96 13.15
C GLY A 372 -62.65 -21.09 12.36
N GLY A 373 -61.67 -20.49 13.03
CA GLY A 373 -60.51 -19.82 12.43
C GLY A 373 -59.19 -20.57 12.67
N ALA A 374 -58.11 -20.16 12.01
CA ALA A 374 -56.80 -20.77 12.20
C ALA A 374 -56.23 -20.54 13.62
N PRO A 375 -55.49 -21.52 14.17
CA PRO A 375 -54.84 -21.38 15.46
C PRO A 375 -53.69 -20.36 15.39
N HIS A 376 -53.39 -19.69 16.51
CA HIS A 376 -52.22 -18.83 16.63
C HIS A 376 -50.98 -19.68 16.92
N VAL A 377 -50.10 -19.82 15.93
CA VAL A 377 -48.91 -20.69 16.00
C VAL A 377 -47.58 -19.95 15.86
N LEU A 378 -47.60 -18.62 15.73
CA LEU A 378 -46.38 -17.81 15.64
C LEU A 378 -45.48 -18.03 16.86
N GLY A 379 -44.20 -18.30 16.59
CA GLY A 379 -43.18 -18.55 17.61
C GLY A 379 -43.18 -19.96 18.21
N LEU A 380 -44.11 -20.84 17.80
CA LEU A 380 -44.11 -22.25 18.17
C LEU A 380 -43.22 -23.07 17.24
N THR A 381 -42.86 -24.29 17.65
CA THR A 381 -42.22 -25.25 16.74
C THR A 381 -43.24 -25.82 15.75
N VAL A 382 -42.77 -26.33 14.61
CA VAL A 382 -43.63 -27.03 13.62
C VAL A 382 -44.42 -28.16 14.27
N ASP A 383 -43.82 -28.90 15.19
CA ASP A 383 -44.50 -29.98 15.89
C ASP A 383 -45.61 -29.46 16.82
N GLN A 384 -45.38 -28.36 17.53
CA GLN A 384 -46.41 -27.71 18.34
C GLN A 384 -47.53 -27.11 17.47
N ALA A 385 -47.17 -26.50 16.33
CA ALA A 385 -48.13 -25.96 15.38
C ALA A 385 -49.00 -27.07 14.77
N ARG A 386 -48.43 -28.24 14.47
CA ARG A 386 -49.16 -29.42 14.00
C ARG A 386 -50.19 -29.91 15.01
N VAL A 387 -49.85 -29.92 16.30
CA VAL A 387 -50.79 -30.31 17.36
C VAL A 387 -52.00 -29.36 17.39
N LEU A 388 -51.76 -28.04 17.35
CA LEU A 388 -52.85 -27.05 17.38
C LEU A 388 -53.67 -27.01 16.08
N ALA A 389 -53.04 -27.28 14.94
CA ALA A 389 -53.72 -27.38 13.65
C ALA A 389 -54.66 -28.59 13.62
N ASP A 390 -54.24 -29.75 14.15
CA ASP A 390 -55.08 -30.95 14.23
C ASP A 390 -56.33 -30.71 15.10
N GLU A 391 -56.19 -30.00 16.23
CA GLU A 391 -57.32 -29.60 17.10
C GLU A 391 -58.34 -28.68 16.41
N THR A 392 -57.91 -27.95 15.38
CA THR A 392 -58.76 -27.04 14.58
C THR A 392 -59.16 -27.63 13.22
N GLY A 393 -58.81 -28.90 12.94
CA GLY A 393 -59.12 -29.59 11.70
C GLY A 393 -58.32 -29.13 10.48
N MET A 394 -57.17 -28.47 10.70
CA MET A 394 -56.28 -27.98 9.65
C MET A 394 -55.05 -28.87 9.48
N THR A 395 -54.56 -29.01 8.25
CA THR A 395 -53.28 -29.65 7.95
C THR A 395 -52.17 -28.62 7.83
N VAL A 396 -50.99 -28.88 8.41
CA VAL A 396 -49.83 -27.99 8.30
C VAL A 396 -49.03 -28.28 7.05
N GLU A 397 -48.77 -27.24 6.26
CA GLU A 397 -47.84 -27.26 5.12
C GLU A 397 -46.75 -26.23 5.38
N VAL A 398 -45.48 -26.64 5.37
CA VAL A 398 -44.35 -25.70 5.39
C VAL A 398 -44.14 -25.23 3.97
N THR A 399 -44.46 -23.97 3.71
CA THR A 399 -44.41 -23.37 2.37
C THR A 399 -43.09 -22.69 2.08
N ASP A 400 -42.38 -22.25 3.13
CA ASP A 400 -41.08 -21.60 3.00
C ASP A 400 -40.23 -21.82 4.26
N GLU A 401 -38.92 -21.85 4.08
CA GLU A 401 -37.94 -22.02 5.15
C GLU A 401 -36.88 -20.92 5.11
N ILE A 402 -36.97 -20.02 6.09
CA ILE A 402 -36.06 -18.88 6.23
C ILE A 402 -34.94 -19.24 7.20
N LEU A 403 -33.69 -19.01 6.81
CA LEU A 403 -32.56 -19.21 7.70
C LEU A 403 -32.65 -18.25 8.90
N SER A 404 -32.43 -18.75 10.13
CA SER A 404 -32.35 -17.91 11.33
C SER A 404 -31.04 -18.14 12.06
N LEU A 405 -30.39 -17.04 12.45
CA LEU A 405 -29.15 -17.04 13.24
C LEU A 405 -29.43 -16.89 14.75
N ASP A 406 -30.64 -16.51 15.14
CA ASP A 406 -31.04 -16.13 16.49
C ASP A 406 -32.10 -17.04 17.12
N ARG A 407 -32.73 -17.92 16.34
CA ARG A 407 -33.80 -18.84 16.76
C ARG A 407 -33.45 -20.29 16.39
N GLU A 408 -34.00 -21.22 17.16
CA GLU A 408 -33.92 -22.64 16.83
C GLU A 408 -34.61 -22.92 15.50
N ALA A 409 -34.14 -23.94 14.78
CA ALA A 409 -34.77 -24.39 13.54
C ALA A 409 -36.18 -24.95 13.81
N GLY A 410 -37.08 -24.78 12.85
CA GLY A 410 -38.46 -25.25 12.90
C GLY A 410 -39.40 -24.36 13.70
N VAL A 411 -39.06 -23.10 13.96
CA VAL A 411 -39.93 -22.11 14.63
C VAL A 411 -40.75 -21.35 13.60
N VAL A 412 -42.06 -21.22 13.83
CA VAL A 412 -42.97 -20.51 12.92
C VAL A 412 -42.74 -18.99 12.98
N LEU A 413 -42.44 -18.39 11.83
CA LEU A 413 -42.29 -16.94 11.64
C LEU A 413 -43.55 -16.29 11.10
N GLU A 414 -44.19 -16.95 10.15
CA GLU A 414 -45.41 -16.49 9.52
C GLU A 414 -46.38 -17.65 9.36
N GLN A 415 -47.67 -17.33 9.39
CA GLN A 415 -48.74 -18.29 9.15
C GLN A 415 -49.75 -17.70 8.17
N SER A 416 -50.34 -18.56 7.35
CA SER A 416 -51.48 -18.22 6.51
C SER A 416 -52.51 -19.35 6.58
N PRO A 417 -53.79 -19.06 6.88
CA PRO A 417 -54.36 -17.74 7.18
C PRO A 417 -53.90 -17.18 8.54
N GLU A 418 -54.12 -15.87 8.74
CA GLU A 418 -53.86 -15.20 10.02
C GLU A 418 -54.68 -15.85 11.14
N ALA A 419 -54.18 -15.74 12.37
CA ALA A 419 -54.85 -16.30 13.54
C ALA A 419 -56.30 -15.82 13.62
N GLU A 420 -57.21 -16.71 14.00
CA GLU A 420 -58.65 -16.47 14.10
C GLU A 420 -59.37 -16.21 12.77
N MET A 421 -58.65 -16.11 11.65
CA MET A 421 -59.24 -15.97 10.32
C MET A 421 -59.46 -17.32 9.64
N LYS A 422 -60.50 -17.40 8.81
CA LYS A 422 -60.85 -18.60 8.06
C LYS A 422 -60.13 -18.60 6.70
N GLY A 423 -59.39 -19.67 6.44
CA GLY A 423 -58.64 -19.85 5.19
C GLY A 423 -59.54 -20.16 3.99
N ARG A 424 -58.93 -20.22 2.81
CA ARG A 424 -59.61 -20.70 1.58
C ARG A 424 -59.78 -22.22 1.58
N ASP A 425 -58.94 -22.91 2.32
CA ASP A 425 -58.88 -24.34 2.54
C ASP A 425 -58.46 -24.62 3.99
N ASP A 426 -58.52 -25.90 4.40
CA ASP A 426 -58.13 -26.36 5.73
C ASP A 426 -56.61 -26.60 5.81
N VAL A 427 -55.81 -25.73 5.17
CA VAL A 427 -54.34 -25.85 5.14
C VAL A 427 -53.71 -24.63 5.81
N LEU A 428 -53.01 -24.89 6.92
CA LEU A 428 -52.20 -23.90 7.62
C LEU A 428 -50.80 -23.87 7.01
N ARG A 429 -50.53 -22.84 6.21
CA ARG A 429 -49.26 -22.64 5.52
C ARG A 429 -48.32 -21.86 6.41
N LEU A 430 -47.13 -22.40 6.61
CA LEU A 430 -46.14 -21.86 7.54
C LEU A 430 -44.86 -21.48 6.83
N THR A 431 -44.34 -20.33 7.20
CA THR A 431 -42.94 -19.96 6.96
C THR A 431 -42.18 -20.19 8.25
N VAL A 432 -41.16 -21.05 8.22
CA VAL A 432 -40.46 -21.49 9.43
C VAL A 432 -38.98 -21.17 9.38
N THR A 433 -38.32 -21.16 10.55
CA THR A 433 -36.87 -21.05 10.62
C THR A 433 -36.19 -22.34 10.19
N ARG A 434 -35.03 -22.27 9.55
CA ARG A 434 -34.13 -23.42 9.34
C ARG A 434 -32.73 -23.15 9.87
N GLU A 435 -31.99 -24.22 10.14
CA GLU A 435 -30.65 -24.16 10.69
C GLU A 435 -29.68 -23.48 9.70
N ALA A 436 -28.83 -22.61 10.23
CA ALA A 436 -27.78 -21.97 9.46
C ALA A 436 -26.55 -22.88 9.40
N ILE A 437 -26.32 -23.50 8.25
CA ILE A 437 -25.14 -24.37 8.05
C ILE A 437 -24.00 -23.52 7.49
N PRO A 438 -22.86 -23.37 8.20
CA PRO A 438 -21.73 -22.60 7.71
C PRO A 438 -21.15 -23.18 6.42
N VAL A 439 -20.89 -22.32 5.44
CA VAL A 439 -20.20 -22.65 4.19
C VAL A 439 -18.74 -22.21 4.30
N LYS A 440 -17.84 -23.11 3.95
CA LYS A 440 -16.40 -22.84 4.03
C LYS A 440 -15.93 -21.97 2.88
N VAL A 441 -15.07 -21.00 3.20
CA VAL A 441 -14.39 -20.14 2.23
C VAL A 441 -13.16 -20.87 1.70
N GLU A 442 -13.08 -21.03 0.39
CA GLU A 442 -11.95 -21.62 -0.33
C GLU A 442 -10.82 -20.61 -0.51
N SER A 443 -11.13 -19.38 -0.94
CA SER A 443 -10.16 -18.29 -1.04
C SER A 443 -10.79 -16.92 -0.77
N LEU A 444 -9.95 -16.02 -0.26
CA LEU A 444 -10.19 -14.59 -0.20
C LEU A 444 -9.02 -13.89 -0.89
N ASP A 445 -9.33 -12.95 -1.77
CA ASP A 445 -8.36 -12.15 -2.50
C ASP A 445 -8.76 -10.68 -2.37
N ASP A 446 -7.84 -9.81 -1.98
CA ASP A 446 -8.10 -8.39 -1.98
C ASP A 446 -8.11 -7.82 -3.40
N VAL A 447 -8.86 -6.75 -3.59
CA VAL A 447 -9.05 -6.15 -4.91
C VAL A 447 -8.94 -4.64 -4.84
N ASP A 448 -7.89 -4.12 -5.47
CA ASP A 448 -7.73 -2.70 -5.80
C ASP A 448 -7.18 -2.52 -7.23
N PHE A 449 -8.03 -2.76 -8.22
CA PHE A 449 -7.62 -2.72 -9.64
C PHE A 449 -7.15 -1.35 -10.12
N GLU A 450 -7.55 -0.28 -9.44
CA GLU A 450 -7.25 1.11 -9.80
C GLU A 450 -6.17 1.72 -8.89
N GLY A 451 -5.61 0.94 -7.96
CA GLY A 451 -4.45 1.27 -7.13
C GLY A 451 -3.24 0.35 -7.36
N ASP A 452 -2.55 -0.04 -6.30
CA ASP A 452 -1.36 -0.91 -6.37
C ASP A 452 -1.69 -2.41 -6.29
N ASN A 453 -2.99 -2.72 -6.28
CA ASN A 453 -3.55 -4.07 -6.23
C ASN A 453 -3.24 -4.81 -4.91
N VAL A 454 -3.09 -4.07 -3.79
CA VAL A 454 -2.84 -4.59 -2.45
C VAL A 454 -3.66 -3.84 -1.37
N GLU A 455 -4.49 -4.56 -0.61
CA GLU A 455 -5.26 -4.04 0.54
C GLU A 455 -5.05 -4.92 1.79
N ASN A 456 -3.88 -4.82 2.42
CA ASN A 456 -3.47 -5.63 3.58
C ASN A 456 -3.77 -7.15 3.41
N PRO A 457 -3.28 -7.82 2.34
CA PRO A 457 -3.54 -9.23 2.04
C PRO A 457 -3.18 -10.17 3.19
N GLU A 458 -2.16 -9.82 3.97
CA GLU A 458 -1.72 -10.59 5.13
C GLU A 458 -2.77 -10.67 6.24
N LYS A 459 -3.76 -9.77 6.24
CA LYS A 459 -4.87 -9.75 7.21
C LYS A 459 -6.14 -10.41 6.69
N LEU A 460 -6.22 -10.80 5.41
CA LEU A 460 -7.41 -11.49 4.87
C LEU A 460 -7.80 -12.74 5.68
N PRO A 461 -6.85 -13.56 6.19
CA PRO A 461 -7.20 -14.71 7.03
C PRO A 461 -7.98 -14.34 8.29
N ASN A 462 -7.88 -13.10 8.80
CA ASN A 462 -8.60 -12.66 10.00
C ASN A 462 -10.11 -12.63 9.78
N LEU A 463 -10.59 -12.48 8.54
CA LEU A 463 -12.01 -12.42 8.22
C LEU A 463 -12.74 -13.75 8.44
N ILE A 464 -12.00 -14.86 8.53
CA ILE A 464 -12.54 -16.23 8.58
C ILE A 464 -11.92 -17.06 9.71
N ASP A 465 -11.21 -16.42 10.66
CA ASP A 465 -10.51 -17.11 11.74
C ASP A 465 -11.38 -17.37 12.98
N GLY A 466 -12.62 -16.87 12.97
CA GLY A 466 -13.59 -17.02 14.06
C GLY A 466 -13.29 -16.15 15.29
N LYS A 467 -12.42 -15.13 15.19
CA LYS A 467 -12.08 -14.24 16.30
C LYS A 467 -12.49 -12.81 16.02
N GLU A 468 -13.48 -12.31 16.76
CA GLU A 468 -13.91 -10.90 16.69
C GLU A 468 -12.82 -9.89 17.10
N SER A 469 -11.73 -10.34 17.75
CA SER A 469 -10.61 -9.49 18.15
C SER A 469 -9.62 -9.18 17.04
N THR A 470 -9.65 -9.95 15.96
CA THR A 470 -8.80 -9.76 14.78
C THR A 470 -9.64 -9.12 13.68
N VAL A 471 -9.00 -8.25 12.91
CA VAL A 471 -9.69 -7.46 11.89
C VAL A 471 -8.88 -7.44 10.61
N TRP A 472 -9.58 -7.43 9.48
CA TRP A 472 -9.05 -6.95 8.22
C TRP A 472 -9.45 -5.49 8.04
N THR A 473 -8.52 -4.71 7.53
CA THR A 473 -8.73 -3.28 7.25
C THR A 473 -8.40 -3.03 5.80
N THR A 474 -9.13 -2.13 5.14
CA THR A 474 -8.59 -1.49 3.94
C THR A 474 -7.32 -0.70 4.32
N GLU A 475 -6.58 -0.22 3.32
CA GLU A 475 -5.69 0.91 3.55
C GLU A 475 -6.46 2.11 4.14
N LEU A 476 -5.72 3.05 4.72
CA LEU A 476 -6.32 4.23 5.33
C LEU A 476 -6.31 5.41 4.34
N TYR A 477 -7.49 5.86 3.96
CA TYR A 477 -7.77 6.91 2.99
C TYR A 477 -7.96 8.29 3.64
N ARG A 478 -7.90 9.36 2.85
CA ARG A 478 -8.10 10.76 3.31
C ARG A 478 -9.51 11.31 3.11
N SER A 479 -10.41 10.52 2.51
CA SER A 479 -11.80 10.89 2.29
C SER A 479 -12.70 9.66 2.38
N ALA A 480 -13.97 9.89 2.72
CA ALA A 480 -14.96 8.82 2.74
C ALA A 480 -15.24 8.28 1.33
N ALA A 481 -15.34 9.16 0.33
CA ALA A 481 -15.47 8.77 -1.06
C ALA A 481 -14.09 8.66 -1.73
N PHE A 482 -13.95 7.74 -2.67
CA PHE A 482 -12.75 7.58 -3.49
C PHE A 482 -12.55 8.70 -4.54
N GLY A 483 -13.57 9.53 -4.79
CA GLY A 483 -13.54 10.58 -5.80
C GLY A 483 -13.50 10.03 -7.23
N ASP A 484 -12.89 10.77 -8.16
CA ASP A 484 -12.66 10.32 -9.55
C ASP A 484 -11.40 9.43 -9.70
N LEU A 485 -10.74 9.09 -8.59
CA LEU A 485 -9.47 8.35 -8.59
C LEU A 485 -9.65 6.84 -8.68
N LYS A 486 -10.66 6.30 -7.99
CA LYS A 486 -11.07 4.90 -8.09
C LYS A 486 -12.54 4.72 -7.77
N THR A 487 -13.10 3.65 -8.28
CA THR A 487 -14.52 3.28 -8.17
C THR A 487 -14.83 2.50 -6.88
N GLY A 488 -13.79 2.04 -6.18
CA GLY A 488 -13.90 1.33 -4.91
C GLY A 488 -12.71 0.40 -4.66
N VAL A 489 -12.83 -0.37 -3.59
CA VAL A 489 -11.89 -1.43 -3.21
C VAL A 489 -12.70 -2.60 -2.65
N GLY A 490 -12.15 -3.81 -2.62
CA GLY A 490 -12.96 -4.93 -2.17
C GLY A 490 -12.23 -6.20 -1.87
N ILE A 491 -13.02 -7.24 -1.66
CA ILE A 491 -12.57 -8.60 -1.38
C ILE A 491 -13.36 -9.52 -2.31
N ASP A 492 -12.63 -10.24 -3.17
CA ASP A 492 -13.15 -11.39 -3.90
C ASP A 492 -13.17 -12.60 -2.98
N PHE A 493 -14.23 -13.40 -3.09
CA PHE A 493 -14.37 -14.65 -2.34
C PHE A 493 -14.77 -15.81 -3.25
N LEU A 494 -14.29 -16.99 -2.89
CA LEU A 494 -14.67 -18.27 -3.47
C LEU A 494 -15.06 -19.23 -2.33
N LEU A 495 -16.19 -19.90 -2.47
CA LEU A 495 -16.77 -20.81 -1.47
C LEU A 495 -16.77 -22.25 -1.97
N GLU A 496 -16.68 -23.21 -1.04
CA GLU A 496 -16.76 -24.64 -1.38
C GLU A 496 -18.17 -25.07 -1.84
N GLU A 497 -19.21 -24.38 -1.37
CA GLU A 497 -20.61 -24.62 -1.71
C GLU A 497 -21.37 -23.29 -1.95
N GLU A 498 -22.59 -23.37 -2.48
CA GLU A 498 -23.46 -22.20 -2.60
C GLU A 498 -23.93 -21.71 -1.22
N ALA A 499 -23.77 -20.42 -0.94
CA ALA A 499 -24.34 -19.76 0.22
C ALA A 499 -25.58 -18.94 -0.17
N THR A 500 -26.62 -18.98 0.65
CA THR A 500 -27.83 -18.16 0.50
C THR A 500 -27.92 -17.05 1.53
N VAL A 501 -27.04 -17.04 2.53
CA VAL A 501 -26.93 -15.96 3.51
C VAL A 501 -25.47 -15.54 3.68
N VAL A 502 -25.23 -14.24 3.72
CA VAL A 502 -23.92 -13.63 4.00
C VAL A 502 -24.06 -12.76 5.23
N GLU A 503 -23.25 -12.99 6.25
CA GLU A 503 -23.13 -12.12 7.42
C GLU A 503 -21.79 -11.39 7.36
N ILE A 504 -21.84 -10.06 7.40
CA ILE A 504 -20.66 -9.19 7.43
C ILE A 504 -20.63 -8.48 8.78
N ARG A 505 -19.55 -8.67 9.53
CA ARG A 505 -19.30 -7.99 10.80
C ARG A 505 -18.20 -6.96 10.65
N SER A 506 -18.50 -5.75 11.13
CA SER A 506 -17.65 -4.58 11.03
C SER A 506 -17.45 -3.99 12.42
N SER A 507 -16.21 -3.68 12.79
CA SER A 507 -15.90 -3.00 14.05
C SER A 507 -16.16 -1.49 13.98
N VAL A 508 -16.40 -0.98 12.77
CA VAL A 508 -16.71 0.42 12.47
C VAL A 508 -17.98 0.56 11.65
N GLU A 509 -18.69 1.66 11.83
CA GLU A 509 -19.92 1.96 11.07
C GLU A 509 -19.71 3.12 10.11
N GLY A 510 -20.56 3.23 9.09
CA GLY A 510 -20.61 4.40 8.19
C GLY A 510 -19.81 4.28 6.90
N TRP A 511 -19.34 3.08 6.54
CA TRP A 511 -18.91 2.76 5.18
C TRP A 511 -20.11 2.40 4.30
N ARG A 512 -19.94 2.29 2.98
CA ARG A 512 -20.97 1.76 2.06
C ARG A 512 -20.34 0.88 1.02
N GLY A 513 -21.13 -0.04 0.48
CA GLY A 513 -20.63 -0.93 -0.57
C GLY A 513 -21.73 -1.71 -1.28
N GLN A 514 -21.31 -2.75 -1.98
CA GLN A 514 -22.14 -3.63 -2.78
C GLN A 514 -21.64 -5.06 -2.66
N LEU A 515 -22.56 -6.01 -2.59
CA LEU A 515 -22.28 -7.42 -2.82
C LEU A 515 -22.51 -7.70 -4.31
N LEU A 516 -21.50 -8.23 -5.00
CA LEU A 516 -21.53 -8.53 -6.44
C LEU A 516 -21.36 -10.03 -6.68
N ARG A 517 -21.93 -10.51 -7.79
CA ARG A 517 -21.80 -11.89 -8.29
C ARG A 517 -21.11 -11.90 -9.65
N PHE A 518 -20.23 -12.87 -9.87
CA PHE A 518 -19.67 -13.14 -11.19
C PHE A 518 -20.70 -13.76 -12.13
N THR A 519 -20.90 -13.18 -13.31
CA THR A 519 -21.79 -13.72 -14.34
C THR A 519 -21.06 -14.70 -15.25
N SER A 520 -21.81 -15.60 -15.90
CA SER A 520 -21.25 -16.55 -16.88
C SER A 520 -20.58 -15.88 -18.09
N SER A 521 -20.91 -14.61 -18.37
CA SER A 521 -20.30 -13.79 -19.41
C SER A 521 -18.95 -13.15 -18.99
N GLY A 522 -18.49 -13.39 -17.76
CA GLY A 522 -17.25 -12.80 -17.21
C GLY A 522 -17.40 -11.38 -16.66
N GLY A 523 -18.64 -10.87 -16.56
CA GLY A 523 -18.95 -9.60 -15.91
C GLY A 523 -19.35 -9.77 -14.44
N MET A 524 -19.75 -8.68 -13.80
CA MET A 524 -20.33 -8.72 -12.45
C MET A 524 -21.70 -8.07 -12.41
N ALA A 525 -22.59 -8.64 -11.60
CA ALA A 525 -23.93 -8.13 -11.34
C ALA A 525 -24.10 -7.79 -9.85
N GLN A 526 -24.70 -6.64 -9.56
CA GLN A 526 -25.01 -6.26 -8.18
C GLN A 526 -26.10 -7.18 -7.63
N VAL A 527 -25.84 -7.75 -6.45
CA VAL A 527 -26.75 -8.63 -5.72
C VAL A 527 -27.47 -7.82 -4.64
N GLU A 528 -26.72 -7.06 -3.84
CA GLU A 528 -27.27 -6.28 -2.72
C GLU A 528 -26.44 -5.00 -2.48
N ARG A 529 -27.04 -3.97 -1.88
CA ARG A 529 -26.32 -2.79 -1.40
C ARG A 529 -26.01 -2.93 0.09
N LEU A 530 -24.77 -2.61 0.46
CA LEU A 530 -24.29 -2.69 1.84
C LEU A 530 -24.38 -1.31 2.49
N ASN A 531 -24.96 -1.26 3.69
CA ASN A 531 -25.29 -0.02 4.40
C ASN A 531 -24.21 0.42 5.41
N GLY A 532 -23.27 -0.47 5.73
CA GLY A 532 -22.17 -0.22 6.65
C GLY A 532 -22.52 -0.26 8.14
N GLU A 533 -23.58 -0.96 8.52
CA GLU A 533 -23.86 -1.30 9.91
C GLU A 533 -22.84 -2.32 10.46
N SER A 534 -22.66 -2.31 11.78
CA SER A 534 -21.71 -3.16 12.50
C SER A 534 -21.97 -4.67 12.33
N THR A 535 -23.22 -5.06 12.05
CA THR A 535 -23.56 -6.42 11.64
C THR A 535 -24.64 -6.36 10.57
N GLN A 536 -24.35 -6.93 9.40
CA GLN A 536 -25.26 -6.97 8.26
C GLN A 536 -25.49 -8.43 7.87
N ILE A 537 -26.76 -8.85 7.85
CA ILE A 537 -27.16 -10.19 7.43
C ILE A 537 -27.93 -10.03 6.11
N ILE A 538 -27.36 -10.56 5.04
CA ILE A 538 -27.89 -10.47 3.68
C ILE A 538 -28.46 -11.83 3.28
N THR A 539 -29.76 -11.88 3.01
CA THR A 539 -30.42 -13.09 2.48
C THR A 539 -30.55 -13.00 0.97
N LEU A 540 -30.07 -14.03 0.27
CA LEU A 540 -29.97 -14.07 -1.18
C LEU A 540 -31.11 -14.89 -1.79
N GLN A 541 -31.73 -14.38 -2.85
CA GLN A 541 -32.75 -15.12 -3.60
C GLN A 541 -32.21 -16.33 -4.36
N SER A 542 -30.89 -16.35 -4.63
CA SER A 542 -30.20 -17.46 -5.28
C SER A 542 -28.81 -17.61 -4.69
N GLY A 543 -28.33 -18.85 -4.61
CA GLY A 543 -27.02 -19.17 -4.07
C GLY A 543 -25.87 -18.41 -4.74
N ILE A 544 -24.83 -18.11 -3.98
CA ILE A 544 -23.58 -17.54 -4.48
C ILE A 544 -22.41 -18.43 -4.05
N THR A 545 -21.56 -18.82 -5.00
CA THR A 545 -20.31 -19.55 -4.72
C THR A 545 -19.08 -18.66 -4.93
N LYS A 546 -19.18 -17.67 -5.82
CA LYS A 546 -18.12 -16.71 -6.12
C LYS A 546 -18.69 -15.31 -6.23
N GLY A 547 -18.09 -14.36 -5.53
CA GLY A 547 -18.56 -12.99 -5.52
C GLY A 547 -17.52 -12.00 -5.05
N ARG A 548 -17.95 -10.76 -4.89
CA ARG A 548 -17.14 -9.64 -4.42
C ARG A 548 -17.90 -8.80 -3.42
N ILE A 549 -17.24 -8.41 -2.34
CA ILE A 549 -17.67 -7.32 -1.48
C ILE A 549 -16.92 -6.07 -1.93
N TRP A 550 -17.64 -5.09 -2.47
CA TRP A 550 -17.06 -3.88 -3.07
C TRP A 550 -17.44 -2.65 -2.27
N PHE A 551 -16.48 -2.01 -1.62
CA PHE A 551 -16.66 -0.80 -0.84
C PHE A 551 -16.57 0.42 -1.75
N THR A 552 -17.58 1.29 -1.67
CA THR A 552 -17.70 2.52 -2.46
C THR A 552 -17.60 3.79 -1.62
N GLU A 553 -17.86 3.68 -0.31
CA GLU A 553 -17.61 4.73 0.67
C GLU A 553 -17.00 4.13 1.94
N LEU A 554 -16.18 4.91 2.64
CA LEU A 554 -15.36 4.48 3.75
C LEU A 554 -15.79 5.13 5.05
N ALA A 555 -15.67 4.39 6.16
CA ALA A 555 -15.96 4.87 7.50
C ALA A 555 -14.81 5.72 8.04
N LYS A 556 -15.11 6.73 8.85
CA LYS A 556 -14.08 7.55 9.50
C LYS A 556 -13.45 6.78 10.67
N LEU A 557 -12.17 6.41 10.56
CA LEU A 557 -11.44 5.64 11.55
C LEU A 557 -10.66 6.52 12.54
N THR A 558 -10.13 7.64 12.06
CA THR A 558 -9.46 8.65 12.89
C THR A 558 -9.86 10.05 12.44
N GLU A 559 -9.36 11.10 13.09
CA GLU A 559 -9.71 12.50 12.78
C GLU A 559 -9.55 12.85 11.29
N ASN A 560 -8.58 12.22 10.61
CA ASN A 560 -8.22 12.48 9.20
C ASN A 560 -8.02 11.21 8.36
N ARG A 561 -8.49 10.03 8.83
CA ARG A 561 -8.38 8.79 8.04
C ARG A 561 -9.70 8.04 7.96
N TRP A 562 -9.98 7.51 6.79
CA TRP A 562 -11.15 6.72 6.45
C TRP A 562 -10.73 5.32 5.99
N GLY A 563 -11.54 4.32 6.24
CA GLY A 563 -11.31 2.96 5.79
C GLY A 563 -12.50 2.08 6.13
N VAL A 564 -12.38 0.79 5.82
CA VAL A 564 -13.29 -0.24 6.35
C VAL A 564 -12.49 -1.12 7.29
N GLU A 565 -13.11 -1.51 8.40
CA GLU A 565 -12.54 -2.48 9.34
C GLU A 565 -13.59 -3.59 9.56
N LEU A 566 -13.32 -4.76 8.98
CA LEU A 566 -14.17 -5.93 9.08
C LEU A 566 -13.55 -6.91 10.07
N SER A 567 -14.34 -7.41 11.00
CA SER A 567 -13.92 -8.46 11.93
C SER A 567 -14.21 -9.85 11.39
N GLU A 568 -15.28 -10.04 10.64
CA GLU A 568 -15.69 -11.37 10.18
C GLU A 568 -16.57 -11.30 8.93
N ILE A 569 -16.43 -12.30 8.06
CA ILE A 569 -17.38 -12.57 6.97
C ILE A 569 -17.76 -14.04 7.05
N LEU A 570 -19.05 -14.30 7.24
CA LEU A 570 -19.60 -15.65 7.39
C LEU A 570 -20.60 -15.92 6.26
N PHE A 571 -20.57 -17.15 5.78
CA PHE A 571 -21.46 -17.62 4.71
C PHE A 571 -22.26 -18.80 5.23
N TYR A 572 -23.56 -18.81 4.94
CA TYR A 572 -24.46 -19.90 5.33
C TYR A 572 -25.31 -20.35 4.15
N ARG A 573 -25.61 -21.64 4.14
CA ARG A 573 -26.54 -22.25 3.20
C ARG A 573 -27.84 -22.64 3.85
#